data_AF-A0A7W0P054-F1
#
_entry.id   AF-A0A7W0P054-F1
#
_cell.length_a   1.000
_cell.length_b   1.000
_cell.length_c   1.000
_cell.angle_alpha   90.00
_cell.angle_beta   90.00
_cell.angle_gamma   90.00
#
_symmetry.space_group_name_H-M   'P 1'
#
loop_
_entity.id
_entity.type
_entity.pdbx_description
1 polymer ?
#
loop_
_entity_poly.entity_id
_entity_poly.type
_entity_poly.pdbx_seq_one_letter_code
_entity_poly.pdbx_strand_id
1 'polypeptide(L)'
;MDHAGDGGGTVTSDPAGIDCGSDCTEDYAESTIVTLTATAGALSIFTGWSGECTGTGACVVTMDAAKSVTATFDTATLTVTKVGTGSGTVASDPAGINCGIDCSESYLPGTS
;
A
#
# COMPACT_ATOMS: atom_id res chain seq x y z
N MET A 1 -0.03 8.12 13.01
CA MET A 1 0.51 7.46 11.81
C MET A 1 -0.30 7.91 10.62
N ASP A 2 0.35 8.26 9.51
CA ASP A 2 -0.36 8.72 8.30
C ASP A 2 -0.30 7.63 7.22
N HIS A 3 -1.39 7.42 6.51
CA HIS A 3 -1.41 6.66 5.26
C HIS A 3 -0.99 7.56 4.11
N ALA A 4 -0.09 7.07 3.26
CA ALA A 4 0.31 7.74 2.02
C ALA A 4 0.10 6.81 0.81
N GLY A 5 -0.21 7.40 -0.35
CA GLY A 5 -0.44 6.68 -1.61
C GLY A 5 -1.92 6.42 -1.90
N ASP A 6 -2.20 5.97 -3.13
CA ASP A 6 -3.56 5.76 -3.63
C ASP A 6 -4.11 4.35 -3.29
N GLY A 7 -3.28 3.50 -2.69
CA GLY A 7 -3.63 2.14 -2.28
C GLY A 7 -4.24 2.09 -0.88
N GLY A 8 -5.10 1.08 -0.67
CA GLY A 8 -5.63 0.75 0.65
C GLY A 8 -4.70 -0.19 1.42
N GLY A 9 -4.72 -0.10 2.74
CA GLY A 9 -3.95 -0.98 3.61
C GLY A 9 -4.38 -0.84 5.07
N THR A 10 -3.83 -1.72 5.90
CA THR A 10 -3.95 -1.67 7.36
C THR A 10 -2.58 -1.74 8.00
N VAL A 11 -2.40 -1.07 9.13
CA VAL A 11 -1.17 -1.14 9.94
C VAL A 11 -1.52 -1.54 11.35
N THR A 12 -0.95 -2.64 11.83
CA THR A 12 -1.17 -3.14 13.19
C THR A 12 0.10 -3.08 14.03
N SER A 13 -0.02 -2.94 15.35
CA SER A 13 1.11 -2.96 16.29
C SER A 13 1.17 -4.20 17.20
N ASP A 14 2.38 -4.52 17.68
CA ASP A 14 2.63 -5.36 18.84
C ASP A 14 3.59 -4.62 19.80
N PRO A 15 3.20 -4.27 21.05
CA PRO A 15 1.92 -4.55 21.70
C PRO A 15 0.70 -4.00 20.95
N ALA A 16 -0.43 -4.69 21.06
CA ALA A 16 -1.67 -4.31 20.39
C ALA A 16 -2.18 -2.96 20.88
N GLY A 17 -2.61 -2.11 19.95
CA GLY A 17 -3.17 -0.79 20.24
C GLY A 17 -3.39 0.06 18.98
N ILE A 18 -2.52 -0.09 17.96
CA ILE A 18 -2.71 0.54 16.65
C ILE A 18 -3.37 -0.46 15.68
N ASP A 19 -4.46 -0.05 15.04
CA ASP A 19 -5.07 -0.68 13.87
C ASP A 19 -5.48 0.40 12.86
N CYS A 20 -4.45 0.88 12.18
CA CYS A 20 -4.50 2.02 11.30
C CYS A 20 -5.34 1.65 10.08
N GLY A 21 -6.56 2.16 10.08
CA GLY A 21 -7.69 1.77 9.24
C GLY A 21 -8.97 2.32 9.87
N SER A 22 -9.02 2.32 11.21
CA SER A 22 -9.97 3.10 12.01
C SER A 22 -9.32 3.84 13.18
N ASP A 23 -8.18 3.37 13.70
CA ASP A 23 -7.44 4.01 14.78
C ASP A 23 -5.92 3.99 14.52
N CYS A 24 -5.31 5.17 14.46
CA CYS A 24 -3.94 5.38 14.02
C CYS A 24 -3.04 6.00 15.11
N THR A 25 -3.52 6.06 16.35
CA THR A 25 -2.87 6.72 17.49
C THR A 25 -3.04 5.89 18.75
N GLU A 26 -1.93 5.63 19.46
CA GLU A 26 -1.96 4.91 20.74
C GLU A 26 -0.85 5.45 21.65
N ASP A 27 -1.11 5.46 22.96
CA ASP A 27 -0.15 5.88 23.98
C ASP A 27 0.59 4.66 24.54
N TYR A 28 1.91 4.63 24.32
CA TYR A 28 2.78 3.60 24.89
C TYR A 28 3.60 4.15 26.05
N ALA A 29 3.87 3.30 27.05
CA ALA A 29 4.78 3.64 28.12
C ALA A 29 6.22 3.86 27.59
N GLU A 30 7.00 4.70 28.27
CA GLU A 30 8.39 4.95 27.94
C GLU A 30 9.19 3.63 27.92
N SER A 31 10.12 3.51 26.97
CA SER A 31 10.92 2.30 26.69
C SER A 31 10.15 1.08 26.17
N THR A 32 8.88 1.24 25.78
CA THR A 32 8.15 0.17 25.08
C THR A 32 8.69 0.00 23.67
N ILE A 33 8.94 -1.25 23.27
CA ILE A 33 9.28 -1.60 21.89
C ILE A 33 7.99 -1.95 21.17
N VAL A 34 7.67 -1.20 20.12
CA VAL A 34 6.48 -1.38 19.29
C VAL A 34 6.90 -1.90 17.93
N THR A 35 6.34 -3.03 17.51
CA THR A 35 6.52 -3.59 16.17
C THR A 35 5.29 -3.32 15.32
N LEU A 36 5.44 -2.51 14.28
CA LEU A 36 4.42 -2.20 13.30
C LEU A 36 4.53 -3.14 12.09
N THR A 37 3.38 -3.69 11.69
CA THR A 37 3.23 -4.54 10.52
C THR A 37 2.21 -3.93 9.56
N ALA A 38 2.60 -3.74 8.31
CA ALA A 38 1.72 -3.24 7.26
C ALA A 38 1.18 -4.42 6.43
N THR A 39 -0.14 -4.43 6.23
CA THR A 39 -0.82 -5.38 5.35
C THR A 39 -1.53 -4.61 4.26
N ALA A 40 -1.08 -4.78 3.01
CA ALA A 40 -1.71 -4.15 1.86
C ALA A 40 -3.10 -4.74 1.60
N GLY A 41 -4.06 -3.87 1.28
CA GLY A 41 -5.39 -4.27 0.87
C GLY A 41 -5.41 -4.87 -0.54
N ALA A 42 -6.61 -5.26 -1.00
CA ALA A 42 -6.78 -5.72 -2.37
C ALA A 42 -6.35 -4.62 -3.37
N LEU A 43 -5.72 -5.03 -4.48
CA LEU A 43 -5.23 -4.13 -5.55
C LEU A 43 -4.15 -3.11 -5.11
N SER A 44 -3.60 -3.27 -3.91
CA SER A 44 -2.65 -2.33 -3.32
C SER A 44 -1.32 -3.03 -3.01
N ILE A 45 -0.26 -2.25 -2.95
CA ILE A 45 1.11 -2.68 -2.68
C ILE A 45 1.62 -1.84 -1.52
N PHE A 46 2.11 -2.48 -0.47
CA PHE A 46 2.87 -1.77 0.54
C PHE A 46 4.25 -1.41 -0.05
N THR A 47 4.52 -0.13 -0.27
CA THR A 47 5.75 0.35 -0.91
C THR A 47 6.84 0.71 0.09
N GLY A 48 6.48 0.94 1.35
CA GLY A 48 7.44 1.00 2.45
C GLY A 48 7.04 1.93 3.59
N TRP A 49 7.90 1.95 4.60
CA TRP A 49 7.83 2.85 5.75
C TRP A 49 8.65 4.12 5.50
N SER A 50 8.22 5.22 6.12
CA SER A 50 9.01 6.44 6.28
C SER A 50 8.80 7.07 7.66
N GLY A 51 9.66 8.02 8.04
CA GLY A 51 9.69 8.62 9.38
C GLY A 51 10.70 7.89 10.28
N GLU A 52 10.22 7.35 11.41
CA GLU A 52 11.07 6.61 12.37
C GLU A 52 11.51 5.22 11.87
N CYS A 53 10.86 4.71 10.83
CA CYS A 53 11.21 3.46 10.15
C CYS A 53 11.42 3.70 8.66
N THR A 54 12.24 2.85 8.05
CA THR A 54 12.47 2.86 6.61
C THR A 54 12.53 1.44 6.06
N GLY A 55 12.24 1.29 4.76
CA GLY A 55 12.22 0.00 4.07
C GLY A 55 10.85 -0.68 4.11
N THR A 56 10.80 -1.96 3.73
CA THR A 56 9.55 -2.71 3.53
C THR A 56 9.34 -3.85 4.53
N GLY A 57 10.30 -4.07 5.44
CA GLY A 57 10.19 -5.08 6.50
C GLY A 57 9.28 -4.63 7.65
N ALA A 58 9.20 -5.42 8.72
CA ALA A 58 8.55 -4.98 9.95
C ALA A 58 9.25 -3.73 10.51
N CYS A 59 8.47 -2.75 10.97
CA CYS A 59 8.98 -1.51 11.54
C CYS A 59 9.04 -1.64 13.06
N VAL A 60 10.24 -1.56 13.65
CA VAL A 60 10.43 -1.68 15.10
C VAL A 60 10.83 -0.31 15.65
N VAL A 61 10.02 0.23 16.56
CA VAL A 61 10.21 1.55 17.16
C VAL A 61 10.31 1.42 18.67
N THR A 62 11.31 2.06 19.27
CA THR A 62 11.40 2.21 20.73
C THR A 62 10.76 3.55 21.12
N MET A 63 9.77 3.50 22.00
CA MET A 63 9.01 4.67 22.45
C MET A 63 9.75 5.38 23.59
N ASP A 64 10.62 6.33 23.23
CA ASP A 64 11.31 7.25 24.16
C ASP A 64 10.72 8.67 24.15
N ALA A 65 9.91 8.97 23.13
CA ALA A 65 9.19 10.23 22.92
C ALA A 65 8.00 9.96 21.98
N ALA A 66 7.26 11.02 21.63
CA ALA A 66 6.27 10.92 20.55
C ALA A 66 6.98 10.61 19.23
N LYS A 67 6.52 9.55 18.54
CA LYS A 67 7.11 9.00 17.32
C LYS A 67 6.07 9.00 16.21
N SER A 68 6.51 9.25 14.97
CA SER A 68 5.64 9.22 13.79
C SER A 68 6.21 8.34 12.70
N VAL A 69 5.42 7.39 12.24
CA VAL A 69 5.72 6.49 11.13
C VAL A 69 4.60 6.62 10.09
N THR A 70 5.00 6.59 8.83
CA THR A 70 4.07 6.62 7.69
C THR A 70 4.23 5.32 6.92
N ALA A 71 3.11 4.64 6.68
CA ALA A 71 3.03 3.50 5.77
C ALA A 71 2.53 3.96 4.42
N THR A 72 3.27 3.64 3.36
CA THR A 72 2.84 3.96 2.00
C THR A 72 2.26 2.72 1.32
N PHE A 73 1.04 2.86 0.80
CA PHE A 73 0.36 1.86 0.00
C PHE A 73 0.02 2.46 -1.37
N ASP A 74 0.48 1.85 -2.45
CA ASP A 74 0.23 2.31 -3.82
C ASP A 74 -0.50 1.26 -4.65
N THR A 75 -1.25 1.69 -5.65
CA THR A 75 -1.85 0.80 -6.65
C THR A 75 -0.96 0.72 -7.89
N ALA A 76 -0.82 -0.48 -8.48
CA ALA A 76 -0.23 -0.61 -9.81
C ALA A 76 -1.30 -0.43 -10.90
N THR A 77 -1.13 0.57 -11.76
CA THR A 77 -1.98 0.77 -12.94
C THR A 77 -1.25 0.32 -14.19
N LEU A 78 -1.89 -0.55 -14.99
CA LEU A 78 -1.39 -0.91 -16.30
C LEU A 78 -2.13 -0.08 -17.35
N THR A 79 -1.37 0.71 -18.12
CA THR A 79 -1.89 1.50 -19.23
C THR A 79 -1.46 0.86 -20.53
N VAL A 80 -2.41 0.54 -21.41
CA VAL A 80 -2.11 0.02 -22.75
C VAL A 80 -2.56 1.02 -23.81
N THR A 81 -1.61 1.52 -24.59
CA THR A 81 -1.91 2.46 -25.68
C THR A 81 -1.93 1.72 -27.01
N LYS A 82 -3.09 1.68 -27.66
CA LYS A 82 -3.21 1.19 -29.04
C LYS A 82 -2.82 2.30 -30.03
N VAL A 83 -1.87 2.02 -30.92
CA VAL A 83 -1.44 2.95 -31.99
C VAL A 83 -1.73 2.35 -33.37
N GLY A 84 -2.22 3.18 -34.30
CA GLY A 84 -2.55 2.78 -35.68
C GLY A 84 -4.04 2.47 -35.91
N THR A 85 -4.44 2.43 -37.19
CA THR A 85 -5.86 2.28 -37.61
C THR A 85 -6.31 0.83 -37.78
N GLY A 86 -5.44 -0.14 -37.53
CA GLY A 86 -5.75 -1.57 -37.69
C GLY A 86 -6.75 -2.09 -36.65
N SER A 87 -7.69 -2.93 -37.07
CA SER A 87 -8.79 -3.47 -36.25
C SER A 87 -8.39 -4.65 -35.35
N GLY A 88 -7.23 -4.57 -34.70
CA GLY A 88 -6.80 -5.54 -33.68
C GLY A 88 -7.44 -5.29 -32.31
N THR A 89 -7.70 -6.33 -31.54
CA THR A 89 -8.18 -6.27 -30.16
C THR A 89 -7.03 -6.43 -29.18
N VAL A 90 -7.08 -5.71 -28.06
CA VAL A 90 -6.20 -5.92 -26.89
C VAL A 90 -7.08 -6.50 -25.79
N ALA A 91 -6.66 -7.62 -25.22
CA ALA A 91 -7.26 -8.23 -24.04
C ALA A 91 -6.16 -8.53 -23.03
N SER A 92 -6.45 -8.35 -21.74
CA SER A 92 -5.57 -8.72 -20.61
C SER A 92 -6.07 -9.99 -19.94
N ASP A 93 -5.16 -10.71 -19.25
CA ASP A 93 -5.50 -11.70 -18.25
C ASP A 93 -4.79 -11.35 -16.94
N PRO A 94 -5.51 -11.08 -15.83
CA PRO A 94 -6.96 -11.05 -15.65
C PRO A 94 -7.70 -10.09 -16.58
N ALA A 95 -8.94 -10.42 -16.95
CA ALA A 95 -9.78 -9.59 -17.81
C ALA A 95 -10.07 -8.22 -17.16
N GLY A 96 -9.70 -7.12 -17.84
CA GLY A 96 -9.88 -5.75 -17.35
C GLY A 96 -9.65 -4.69 -18.44
N ILE A 97 -8.64 -4.87 -19.30
CA ILE A 97 -8.42 -3.98 -20.45
C ILE A 97 -9.25 -4.45 -21.64
N ASN A 98 -10.29 -3.68 -21.97
CA ASN A 98 -11.06 -3.79 -23.20
C ASN A 98 -10.86 -2.50 -24.03
N CYS A 99 -9.69 -2.33 -24.64
CA CYS A 99 -9.39 -1.10 -25.40
C CYS A 99 -10.24 -1.01 -26.67
N GLY A 100 -11.43 -0.41 -26.51
CA GLY A 100 -12.27 0.20 -27.54
C GLY A 100 -12.54 1.68 -27.27
N ILE A 101 -12.69 2.09 -25.99
CA ILE A 101 -12.88 3.49 -25.55
C ILE A 101 -12.10 3.85 -24.28
N ASP A 102 -11.84 2.91 -23.35
CA ASP A 102 -11.04 3.14 -22.13
C ASP A 102 -9.81 2.22 -22.08
N CYS A 103 -8.67 2.74 -21.63
CA CYS A 103 -7.36 2.07 -21.73
C CYS A 103 -6.48 2.17 -20.47
N SER A 104 -7.10 2.37 -19.31
CA SER A 104 -6.43 2.28 -18.00
C SER A 104 -7.22 1.36 -17.08
N GLU A 105 -6.55 0.40 -16.47
CA GLU A 105 -7.15 -0.47 -15.44
C GLU A 105 -6.10 -0.81 -14.38
N SER A 106 -6.54 -1.00 -13.14
CA SER A 106 -5.66 -1.36 -12.01
C SER A 106 -5.52 -2.88 -11.91
N TYR A 107 -4.30 -3.37 -11.69
CA TYR A 107 -4.02 -4.80 -11.63
C TYR A 107 -3.30 -5.21 -10.35
N LEU A 108 -3.45 -6.49 -9.99
CA LEU A 108 -2.64 -7.10 -8.96
C LEU A 108 -1.18 -7.26 -9.45
N PRO A 109 -0.17 -7.06 -8.60
CA PRO A 109 1.22 -7.33 -8.96
C PRO A 109 1.43 -8.83 -9.22
N GLY A 110 2.19 -9.16 -10.27
CA GLY A 110 2.58 -10.55 -10.56
C GLY A 110 1.57 -11.38 -11.35
N THR A 111 0.52 -10.76 -11.89
CA THR A 111 -0.35 -11.39 -12.89
C THR A 111 0.39 -11.53 -14.22
N SER A 112 0.38 -12.74 -14.81
CA SER A 112 1.03 -13.09 -16.08
C SER A 112 0.07 -13.75 -17.04
#